data_AF-A0A523VC26-F1
#
_entry.id   AF-A0A523VC26-F1
#
_cell.length_a   1.000
_cell.length_b   1.000
_cell.length_c   1.000
_cell.angle_alpha   90.00
_cell.angle_beta   90.00
_cell.angle_gamma   90.00
#
_symmetry.space_group_name_H-M   'P 1'
#
loop_
_entity.id
_entity.type
_entity.pdbx_description
1 polymer ?
#
loop_
_entity_poly.entity_id
_entity_poly.type
_entity_poly.pdbx_seq_one_letter_code
_entity_poly.pdbx_strand_id
1 'polypeptide(L)' 'MASDHISADMVEGSEFPFLAVKYNVQGVPHTVINEEHSVIGAPSEMEFAREILKAIGK' A
#
# COMPACT_ATOMS: atom_id res chain seq x y z
N MET A 1 10.36 -7.86 12.80
CA MET A 1 9.71 -6.70 12.18
C MET A 1 10.63 -5.49 12.35
N ALA A 2 10.74 -4.61 11.35
CA ALA A 2 11.67 -3.46 11.42
C ALA A 2 11.14 -2.29 12.27
N SER A 3 9.83 -2.27 12.55
CA SER A 3 9.17 -1.27 13.40
C SER A 3 7.92 -1.89 14.03
N ASP A 4 7.66 -1.61 15.30
CA ASP A 4 6.44 -2.04 15.99
C ASP A 4 5.21 -1.20 15.60
N HIS A 5 5.43 -0.08 14.91
CA HIS A 5 4.37 0.82 14.45
C HIS A 5 3.93 0.53 13.01
N ILE A 6 4.52 -0.45 12.34
CA ILE A 6 4.24 -0.76 10.93
C ILE A 6 3.80 -2.21 10.83
N SER A 7 2.53 -2.40 10.48
CA SER A 7 1.99 -3.66 9.99
C SER A 7 1.85 -3.61 8.47
N ALA A 8 2.17 -4.71 7.80
CA ALA A 8 2.02 -4.84 6.37
C ALA A 8 1.64 -6.28 6.02
N ASP A 9 0.63 -6.43 5.17
CA ASP A 9 0.15 -7.70 4.68
C ASP A 9 0.23 -7.71 3.16
N MET A 10 0.77 -8.81 2.61
CA MET A 10 0.69 -9.08 1.18
C MET A 10 -0.64 -9.76 0.89
N VAL A 11 -1.39 -9.19 -0.05
CA VAL A 11 -2.71 -9.69 -0.47
C VAL A 11 -2.61 -10.23 -1.88
N GLU A 12 -2.94 -11.50 -2.05
CA GLU A 12 -3.09 -12.10 -3.38
C GLU A 12 -4.48 -11.76 -3.95
N GLY A 13 -4.51 -10.88 -4.95
CA GLY A 13 -5.76 -10.26 -5.43
C GLY A 13 -6.78 -11.26 -5.97
N SER A 14 -6.32 -12.40 -6.50
CA SER A 14 -7.20 -13.46 -7.01
C SER A 14 -7.96 -14.19 -5.89
N GLU A 15 -7.41 -14.25 -4.67
CA GLU A 15 -8.08 -14.85 -3.50
C GLU A 15 -9.04 -13.87 -2.82
N PHE A 16 -8.79 -12.56 -2.97
CA PHE A 16 -9.57 -11.49 -2.33
C PHE A 16 -10.09 -10.46 -3.35
N PRO A 17 -10.89 -10.86 -4.35
CA PRO A 17 -11.34 -9.95 -5.42
C PRO A 17 -12.16 -8.76 -4.90
N PHE A 18 -12.83 -8.91 -3.77
CA PHE A 18 -13.57 -7.82 -3.12
C PHE A 18 -12.67 -6.70 -2.60
N LEU A 19 -11.42 -6.99 -2.22
CA LEU A 19 -10.45 -5.97 -1.83
C LEU A 19 -9.95 -5.21 -3.06
N ALA A 20 -9.73 -5.90 -4.18
CA ALA A 20 -9.36 -5.26 -5.44
C ALA A 20 -10.47 -4.28 -5.91
N VAL A 21 -11.74 -4.66 -5.78
CA VAL A 21 -12.87 -3.76 -6.05
C VAL A 21 -12.93 -2.62 -5.05
N LYS A 22 -12.83 -2.89 -3.74
CA LYS A 22 -12.90 -1.88 -2.67
C LYS A 22 -11.86 -0.76 -2.86
N TYR A 23 -10.63 -1.14 -3.21
CA TYR A 23 -9.53 -0.20 -3.40
C TYR A 23 -9.29 0.21 -4.86
N ASN A 24 -10.22 -0.13 -5.76
CA ASN A 24 -10.17 0.18 -7.19
C ASN A 24 -8.81 -0.17 -7.84
N VAL A 25 -8.32 -1.38 -7.53
CA VAL A 25 -7.04 -1.89 -8.04
C VAL A 25 -7.18 -2.20 -9.53
N GLN A 26 -6.44 -1.46 -10.36
CA GLN A 26 -6.43 -1.64 -11.82
C GLN A 26 -5.14 -2.30 -12.33
N GLY A 27 -4.09 -2.31 -11.49
CA GLY A 27 -2.80 -2.90 -11.81
C GLY A 27 -2.01 -3.14 -10.53
N VAL A 28 -1.03 -4.05 -10.59
CA VAL A 28 -0.21 -4.47 -9.46
C VAL A 28 1.28 -4.20 -9.74
N PRO A 29 2.12 -3.98 -8.70
CA PRO A 29 1.75 -3.90 -7.28
C PRO A 29 0.98 -2.61 -6.94
N HIS A 30 -0.02 -2.73 -6.05
CA HIS A 30 -0.83 -1.62 -5.54
C HIS A 30 -0.80 -1.70 -4.02
N THR A 31 -0.18 -0.72 -3.38
CA THR A 31 -0.10 -0.63 -1.92
C THR A 31 -1.14 0.36 -1.42
N VAL A 32 -1.95 -0.04 -0.43
CA VAL A 32 -2.89 0.84 0.26
C VAL A 32 -2.35 1.12 1.66
N ILE A 33 -2.31 2.39 2.05
CA ILE A 33 -1.80 2.84 3.34
C ILE A 33 -2.98 3.40 4.14
N ASN A 34 -3.22 2.83 5.32
CA ASN A 34 -4.29 3.22 6.25
C ASN A 34 -5.68 3.38 5.59
N GLU A 35 -6.00 2.54 4.60
CA GLU A 35 -7.25 2.56 3.81
C GLU A 35 -7.53 3.85 3.00
N GLU A 36 -6.68 4.88 3.10
CA GLU A 36 -6.94 6.22 2.54
C GLU A 36 -5.98 6.58 1.40
N HIS A 37 -4.72 6.16 1.49
CA HIS A 37 -3.68 6.51 0.52
C HIS A 37 -3.27 5.30 -0.31
N SER A 38 -2.79 5.53 -1.53
CA SER A 38 -2.36 4.47 -2.43
C SER A 38 -1.05 4.81 -3.13
N VAL A 39 -0.20 3.80 -3.28
CA VAL A 39 1.02 3.84 -4.09
C VAL A 39 0.93 2.74 -5.14
N ILE A 40 0.97 3.13 -6.41
CA ILE A 40 0.87 2.22 -7.55
C ILE A 40 2.26 2.01 -8.14
N GLY A 41 2.59 0.75 -8.45
CA GLY A 41 3.91 0.35 -8.94
C GLY A 41 4.91 0.10 -7.82
N ALA A 42 6.18 -0.03 -8.21
CA ALA A 42 7.28 -0.34 -7.31
C ALA A 42 8.35 0.78 -7.35
N PRO A 43 8.09 1.93 -6.71
CA PRO A 43 9.07 3.01 -6.64
C PRO A 43 10.31 2.60 -5.83
N SER A 44 11.36 3.42 -5.87
CA SER A 44 12.53 3.19 -5.01
C SER A 44 12.16 3.26 -3.52
N GLU A 45 12.97 2.64 -2.66
CA GLU A 45 12.73 2.63 -1.20
C GLU A 45 12.59 4.05 -0.63
N MET A 46 13.43 4.98 -1.09
CA MET A 46 13.41 6.38 -0.66
C MET A 46 12.14 7.12 -1.10
N GLU A 47 11.62 6.81 -2.29
CA GLU A 47 10.35 7.38 -2.77
C GLU A 47 9.17 6.79 -2.00
N PHE A 48 9.16 5.48 -1.78
CA PHE A 48 8.12 4.81 -1.01
C PHE A 48 8.04 5.34 0.44
N ALA A 49 9.18 5.50 1.10
CA ALA A 49 9.23 6.08 2.44
C ALA A 49 8.66 7.51 2.49
N ARG A 50 8.91 8.33 1.45
CA ARG A 50 8.33 9.67 1.34
C ARG A 50 6.81 9.63 1.16
N GLU A 51 6.28 8.71 0.36
CA GLU A 51 4.83 8.56 0.22
C GLU A 51 4.16 8.14 1.53
N ILE A 52 4.81 7.25 2.32
CA ILE A 52 4.33 6.91 3.66
C ILE A 52 4.29 8.13 4.58
N LEU A 53 5.36 8.94 4.61
CA LEU A 53 5.42 10.14 5.45
C LEU A 53 4.32 11.13 5.07
N LYS A 54 4.13 11.39 3.77
CA LYS A 54 3.03 12.23 3.27
C LYS A 54 1.66 11.71 3.70
N ALA A 55 1.43 10.39 3.60
CA ALA A 55 0.18 9.75 3.98
C ALA A 55 -0.16 9.90 5.48
N ILE A 56 0.85 10.07 6.34
CA ILE A 56 0.64 10.31 7.78
C ILE A 56 0.78 11.79 8.18
N GLY A 57 0.84 12.70 7.21
CA GLY A 57 0.93 14.14 7.44
C GLY A 57 2.31 14.63 7.93
N LYS A 58 3.39 13.98 7.51
CA LYS A 58 4.79 14.33 7.83
C LYS A 58 5.62 14.67 6.61
#